data_AF-A0AAN7VQX5-F1
#
_entry.id   AF-A0AAN7VQX5-F1
#
_cell.length_a   1.000
_cell.length_b   1.000
_cell.length_c   1.000
_cell.angle_alpha   90.00
_cell.angle_beta   90.00
_cell.angle_gamma   90.00
#
_symmetry.space_group_name_H-M   'P 1'
#
loop_
_entity.id
_entity.type
_entity.pdbx_description
1 polymer ?
#
loop_
_entity_poly.entity_id
_entity_poly.type
_entity_poly.pdbx_seq_one_letter_code
_entity_poly.pdbx_strand_id
1 'polypeptide(L)'
;MTKESTPYNVNVFLKSYARNHHEVKSANFSTDHFTSENKITTDNRFEGRNGDSDFSWLDDALKDIAYYLRAHKFNEYDRRYEIHPNLAPRNYFKEFPRPPLRTQHWEVHKFCEPSFMSCVEYLNRQIKQTGLKRLDDTSIVIQEQQWNYNEHSTQINAVESDCRKMWEIDDVRADPFQGPIERYQWRTTASYYMCWYTMNGVPDLIRIKEKCDNFANCLDPNFGVHNKDQRANDNLPYLCALYSFCPDPCCPLKHLHNFELCWENPENPCFLYNPAGHRQCSVNRSQNTDFRDIVLNRWNVTCQCSHSGYEWNSKYGMCVDIDECLSAIHNCNTEREACVNLPGTFRCACRWGFIWNVANKICEPSPSLEIIKLHNVKEENLLQERKATSIVRRLFNKMFLSNTGNWITGSVLVLVISVLISN
;
A
#
# COMPACT_ATOMS: atom_id res chain seq x y z
N MET A 1 -5.07 -2.05 -73.34
CA MET A 1 -6.24 -2.70 -72.71
C MET A 1 -6.22 -2.37 -71.23
N THR A 2 -7.26 -1.67 -70.83
CA THR A 2 -7.57 -1.06 -69.53
C THR A 2 -7.48 -2.08 -68.39
N LYS A 3 -6.72 -1.76 -67.34
CA LYS A 3 -6.89 -2.39 -66.02
C LYS A 3 -7.62 -1.39 -65.12
N GLU A 4 -8.81 -1.81 -64.74
CA GLU A 4 -9.77 -1.10 -63.91
C GLU A 4 -9.15 -0.75 -62.55
N SER A 5 -9.21 0.54 -62.23
CA SER A 5 -9.03 1.06 -60.88
C SER A 5 -10.29 0.71 -60.06
N THR A 6 -10.18 -0.23 -59.14
CA THR A 6 -11.22 -0.43 -58.12
C THR A 6 -11.06 0.60 -57.00
N PRO A 7 -12.17 1.13 -56.45
CA PRO A 7 -12.16 2.41 -55.78
C PRO A 7 -11.65 2.31 -54.33
N TYR A 8 -10.78 3.24 -53.97
CA TYR A 8 -10.42 3.58 -52.60
C TYR A 8 -11.69 3.72 -51.74
N ASN A 9 -11.80 2.96 -50.65
CA ASN A 9 -12.95 3.05 -49.76
C ASN A 9 -12.78 4.24 -48.79
N VAL A 10 -13.24 5.41 -49.24
CA VAL A 10 -13.22 6.70 -48.53
C VAL A 10 -13.94 6.66 -47.16
N ASN A 11 -14.76 5.64 -46.90
CA ASN A 11 -15.49 5.48 -45.63
C ASN A 11 -14.61 5.18 -44.39
N VAL A 12 -13.39 4.66 -44.56
CA VAL A 12 -12.48 4.39 -43.43
C VAL A 12 -11.85 5.69 -42.91
N PHE A 13 -11.46 6.59 -43.82
CA PHE A 13 -10.95 7.93 -43.48
C PHE A 13 -12.03 8.79 -42.82
N LEU A 14 -13.29 8.71 -43.28
CA LEU A 14 -14.37 9.51 -42.72
C LEU A 14 -14.79 9.09 -41.30
N LYS A 15 -14.60 7.82 -40.88
CA LYS A 15 -14.97 7.43 -39.50
C LYS A 15 -13.97 7.86 -38.43
N SER A 16 -12.67 7.97 -38.75
CA SER A 16 -11.69 8.57 -37.82
C SER A 16 -11.70 10.11 -37.90
N TYR A 17 -11.95 10.68 -39.08
CA TYR A 17 -12.00 12.14 -39.27
C TYR A 17 -13.32 12.78 -38.80
N ALA A 18 -14.48 12.13 -38.96
CA ALA A 18 -15.79 12.67 -38.56
C ALA A 18 -16.08 12.57 -37.05
N ARG A 19 -15.30 11.82 -36.26
CA ARG A 19 -15.37 11.87 -34.79
C ARG A 19 -14.72 13.13 -34.20
N ASN A 20 -13.88 13.84 -34.97
CA ASN A 20 -13.07 14.97 -34.50
C ASN A 20 -13.68 16.37 -34.74
N HIS A 21 -14.88 16.48 -35.32
CA HIS A 21 -15.55 17.78 -35.51
C HIS A 21 -17.02 17.73 -35.09
N HIS A 22 -17.26 17.75 -33.78
CA HIS A 22 -18.46 18.38 -33.24
C HIS A 22 -18.07 19.77 -32.70
N GLU A 23 -18.66 20.79 -33.31
CA GLU A 23 -18.47 22.20 -33.04
C GLU A 23 -18.50 22.54 -31.54
N VAL A 24 -17.44 23.18 -31.06
CA VAL A 24 -17.47 23.97 -29.83
C VAL A 24 -18.41 25.16 -30.09
N LYS A 25 -19.67 25.04 -29.68
CA LYS A 25 -20.52 26.21 -29.48
C LYS A 25 -20.07 26.89 -28.21
N SER A 26 -19.52 28.09 -28.37
CA SER A 26 -19.23 29.06 -27.33
C SER A 26 -20.44 29.24 -26.40
N ALA A 27 -20.32 28.76 -25.16
CA ALA A 27 -21.22 29.15 -24.09
C ALA A 27 -20.62 30.40 -23.40
N ASN A 28 -21.33 31.52 -23.55
CA ASN A 28 -20.99 32.79 -22.93
C ASN A 28 -20.92 32.66 -21.40
N PHE A 29 -19.81 33.13 -20.84
CA PHE A 29 -19.56 33.23 -19.40
C PHE A 29 -20.37 34.41 -18.85
N SER A 30 -21.38 34.15 -18.02
CA SER A 30 -21.96 35.16 -17.13
C SER A 30 -21.35 34.98 -15.75
N THR A 31 -20.58 35.99 -15.34
CA THR A 31 -20.07 36.16 -13.99
C THR A 31 -21.22 36.48 -13.05
N ASP A 32 -21.47 35.61 -12.06
CA ASP A 32 -22.19 36.05 -10.87
C ASP A 32 -21.47 35.56 -9.60
N HIS A 33 -21.17 36.56 -8.77
CA HIS A 33 -20.74 36.47 -7.39
C HIS A 33 -21.65 35.54 -6.59
N PHE A 34 -21.08 34.68 -5.74
CA PHE A 34 -21.78 34.30 -4.52
C PHE A 34 -20.83 34.17 -3.32
N THR A 35 -21.17 34.97 -2.32
CA THR A 35 -20.57 35.11 -1.00
C THR A 35 -20.92 33.94 -0.06
N SER A 36 -20.18 33.92 1.04
CA SER A 36 -20.19 33.02 2.20
C SER A 36 -21.52 32.50 2.76
N GLU A 37 -21.40 31.34 3.40
CA GLU A 37 -22.21 30.79 4.50
C GLU A 37 -23.65 30.31 4.20
N ASN A 38 -23.86 28.98 4.20
CA ASN A 38 -24.66 28.35 5.26
C ASN A 38 -24.72 26.81 5.16
N LYS A 39 -24.47 26.19 6.33
CA LYS A 39 -25.22 25.12 7.00
C LYS A 39 -25.54 23.82 6.24
N ILE A 40 -24.91 22.75 6.73
CA ILE A 40 -25.30 21.36 6.58
C ILE A 40 -26.78 21.18 6.98
N THR A 41 -27.62 20.79 6.04
CA THR A 41 -28.91 20.14 6.31
C THR A 41 -29.03 18.93 5.38
N THR A 42 -29.15 17.77 6.00
CA THR A 42 -29.57 16.51 5.38
C THR A 42 -30.97 16.69 4.79
N ASP A 43 -31.11 16.62 3.48
CA ASP A 43 -32.41 16.45 2.85
C ASP A 43 -32.36 15.32 1.81
N ASN A 44 -33.11 14.27 2.11
CA ASN A 44 -33.38 13.14 1.25
C ASN A 44 -34.44 13.56 0.22
N ARG A 45 -33.98 13.97 -0.97
CA ARG A 45 -34.81 13.94 -2.19
C ARG A 45 -34.01 13.38 -3.36
N PHE A 46 -33.91 12.05 -3.39
CA PHE A 46 -33.64 11.30 -4.61
C PHE A 46 -34.98 10.91 -5.25
N GLU A 47 -35.50 11.78 -6.11
CA GLU A 47 -36.56 11.41 -7.05
C GLU A 47 -35.93 11.16 -8.43
N GLY A 48 -36.03 9.90 -8.86
CA GLY A 48 -36.06 9.42 -10.23
C GLY A 48 -35.10 10.03 -11.25
N ARG A 49 -33.92 9.42 -11.41
CA ARG A 49 -33.16 9.49 -12.67
C ARG A 49 -33.00 8.08 -13.25
N ASN A 50 -33.34 7.94 -14.53
CA ASN A 50 -33.32 6.70 -15.30
C ASN A 50 -31.96 5.99 -15.19
N GLY A 51 -31.97 4.81 -14.56
CA GLY A 51 -30.77 4.11 -14.10
C GLY A 51 -30.09 3.19 -15.12
N ASP A 52 -29.83 3.67 -16.34
CA ASP A 52 -29.06 2.85 -17.32
C ASP A 52 -28.03 3.64 -18.15
N SER A 53 -28.18 4.96 -18.32
CA SER A 53 -27.20 5.78 -19.05
C SER A 53 -26.11 6.40 -18.17
N ASP A 54 -26.36 6.56 -16.86
CA ASP A 54 -25.48 7.30 -15.95
C ASP A 54 -24.25 6.51 -15.47
N PHE A 55 -24.17 5.20 -15.70
CA PHE A 55 -23.00 4.37 -15.32
C PHE A 55 -22.14 3.95 -16.53
N SER A 56 -22.65 4.11 -17.76
CA SER A 56 -21.91 3.75 -18.97
C SER A 56 -20.65 4.62 -19.16
N TRP A 57 -20.76 5.93 -18.86
CA TRP A 57 -19.63 6.84 -19.00
C TRP A 57 -18.49 6.53 -18.02
N LEU A 58 -18.82 6.02 -16.82
CA LEU A 58 -17.85 5.72 -15.77
C LEU A 58 -16.96 4.55 -16.18
N ASP A 59 -17.56 3.48 -16.71
CA ASP A 59 -16.83 2.33 -17.23
C ASP A 59 -15.82 2.75 -18.31
N ASP A 60 -16.27 3.57 -19.27
CA ASP A 60 -15.39 4.04 -20.36
C ASP A 60 -14.30 4.99 -19.86
N ALA A 61 -14.64 5.87 -18.92
CA ALA A 61 -13.65 6.73 -18.27
C ALA A 61 -12.56 5.92 -17.56
N LEU A 62 -12.93 4.86 -16.84
CA LEU A 62 -11.98 4.01 -16.13
C LEU A 62 -11.07 3.22 -17.07
N LYS A 63 -11.59 2.74 -18.21
CA LYS A 63 -10.76 2.10 -19.26
C LYS A 63 -9.74 3.08 -19.84
N ASP A 64 -10.16 4.30 -20.17
CA ASP A 64 -9.28 5.32 -20.74
C ASP A 64 -8.21 5.77 -19.72
N ILE A 65 -8.59 5.97 -18.45
CA ILE A 65 -7.65 6.27 -17.36
C ILE A 65 -6.67 5.11 -17.14
N ALA A 66 -7.16 3.87 -17.11
CA ALA A 66 -6.33 2.68 -16.95
C ALA A 66 -5.31 2.54 -18.08
N TYR A 67 -5.74 2.71 -19.33
CA TYR A 67 -4.85 2.69 -20.49
C TYR A 67 -3.77 3.78 -20.38
N TYR A 68 -4.16 5.03 -20.13
CA TYR A 68 -3.23 6.16 -20.10
C TYR A 68 -2.20 6.04 -18.96
N LEU A 69 -2.62 5.63 -17.76
CA LEU A 69 -1.72 5.45 -16.62
C LEU A 69 -0.90 4.15 -16.70
N ARG A 70 -1.39 3.12 -17.38
CA ARG A 70 -0.59 1.93 -17.70
C ARG A 70 0.58 2.29 -18.61
N ALA A 71 0.36 3.14 -19.61
CA ALA A 71 1.43 3.64 -20.47
C ALA A 71 2.51 4.37 -19.64
N HIS A 72 2.09 5.18 -18.67
CA HIS A 72 2.99 5.81 -17.70
C HIS A 72 3.78 4.77 -16.90
N LYS A 73 3.10 3.78 -16.30
CA LYS A 73 3.72 2.76 -15.45
C LYS A 73 4.80 1.95 -16.16
N PHE A 74 4.63 1.62 -17.44
CA PHE A 74 5.52 0.69 -18.14
C PHE A 74 6.50 1.33 -19.11
N ASN A 75 6.23 2.55 -19.59
CA ASN A 75 6.99 3.15 -20.69
C ASN A 75 7.61 4.51 -20.35
N GLU A 76 7.14 5.17 -19.30
CA GLU A 76 7.67 6.46 -18.85
C GLU A 76 8.94 6.29 -18.01
N TYR A 77 9.68 7.39 -17.88
CA TYR A 77 10.90 7.51 -17.09
C TYR A 77 10.93 8.86 -16.36
N ASP A 78 11.89 9.08 -15.44
CA ASP A 78 11.92 10.30 -14.63
C ASP A 78 12.57 11.46 -15.39
N ARG A 79 11.73 12.25 -16.06
CA ARG A 79 12.16 13.40 -16.88
C ARG A 79 12.84 14.51 -16.08
N ARG A 80 12.77 14.48 -14.75
CA ARG A 80 13.46 15.47 -13.90
C ARG A 80 14.96 15.23 -13.84
N TYR A 81 15.40 13.97 -14.03
CA TYR A 81 16.79 13.56 -13.86
C TYR A 81 17.38 12.95 -15.14
N GLU A 82 16.53 12.34 -15.97
CA GLU A 82 16.97 11.63 -17.16
C GLU A 82 16.83 12.50 -18.41
N ILE A 83 17.97 12.89 -18.98
CA ILE A 83 18.05 13.74 -20.17
C ILE A 83 17.97 12.90 -21.46
N HIS A 84 18.39 11.63 -21.40
CA HIS A 84 18.44 10.73 -22.56
C HIS A 84 17.39 9.61 -22.47
N PRO A 85 16.26 9.72 -23.21
CA PRO A 85 15.13 8.79 -23.10
C PRO A 85 15.47 7.31 -23.37
N ASN A 86 16.51 7.07 -24.17
CA ASN A 86 16.94 5.73 -24.56
C ASN A 86 17.71 5.00 -23.44
N LEU A 87 18.36 5.75 -22.54
CA LEU A 87 19.12 5.22 -21.42
C LEU A 87 18.32 5.25 -20.11
N ALA A 88 17.22 5.99 -20.09
CA ALA A 88 16.42 6.21 -18.92
C ALA A 88 15.74 4.90 -18.43
N PRO A 89 15.85 4.57 -17.13
CA PRO A 89 15.19 3.39 -16.56
C PRO A 89 13.67 3.56 -16.55
N ARG A 90 12.94 2.49 -16.89
CA ARG A 90 11.47 2.44 -16.93
C ARG A 90 10.93 1.54 -15.83
N ASN A 91 11.11 1.94 -14.58
CA ASN A 91 10.95 1.04 -13.42
C ASN A 91 9.65 1.27 -12.64
N TYR A 92 8.69 2.04 -13.16
CA TYR A 92 7.48 2.38 -12.40
C TYR A 92 6.53 1.21 -12.15
N PHE A 93 6.74 0.10 -12.86
CA PHE A 93 6.04 -1.15 -12.54
C PHE A 93 6.51 -1.78 -11.23
N LYS A 94 7.72 -1.46 -10.74
CA LYS A 94 8.29 -1.97 -9.48
C LYS A 94 8.04 -1.01 -8.31
N GLU A 95 8.20 0.29 -8.55
CA GLU A 95 8.07 1.33 -7.53
C GLU A 95 7.73 2.67 -8.15
N PHE A 96 7.02 3.54 -7.43
CA PHE A 96 6.85 4.93 -7.84
C PHE A 96 8.19 5.68 -7.88
N PRO A 97 8.25 6.85 -8.53
CA PRO A 97 9.49 7.61 -8.68
C PRO A 97 10.27 7.81 -7.37
N ARG A 98 11.59 7.63 -7.44
CA ARG A 98 12.53 7.89 -6.35
C ARG A 98 13.59 8.91 -6.82
N PRO A 99 13.69 10.10 -6.19
CA PRO A 99 12.87 10.58 -5.08
C PRO A 99 11.41 10.85 -5.48
N PRO A 100 10.46 10.79 -4.52
CA PRO A 100 9.06 11.09 -4.77
C PRO A 100 8.88 12.54 -5.26
N LEU A 101 7.70 12.87 -5.79
CA LEU A 101 7.38 14.24 -6.15
C LEU A 101 7.48 15.16 -4.93
N ARG A 102 8.22 16.27 -5.05
CA ARG A 102 8.32 17.29 -3.98
C ARG A 102 6.95 17.91 -3.70
N THR A 103 6.18 18.14 -4.76
CA THR A 103 4.81 18.64 -4.73
C THR A 103 4.00 17.87 -5.75
N GLN A 104 2.81 17.42 -5.36
CA GLN A 104 1.86 16.79 -6.26
C GLN A 104 1.33 17.81 -7.29
N HIS A 105 0.83 17.31 -8.42
CA HIS A 105 0.15 18.17 -9.38
C HIS A 105 -1.11 18.77 -8.75
N TRP A 106 -1.17 20.09 -8.66
CA TRP A 106 -2.17 20.79 -7.86
C TRP A 106 -3.61 20.53 -8.32
N GLU A 107 -3.87 20.48 -9.63
CA GLU A 107 -5.23 20.19 -10.13
C GLU A 107 -5.66 18.77 -9.81
N VAL A 108 -4.81 17.77 -10.06
CA VAL A 108 -5.10 16.37 -9.72
C VAL A 108 -5.40 16.28 -8.23
N HIS A 109 -4.55 16.85 -7.36
CA HIS A 109 -4.79 16.88 -5.92
C HIS A 109 -6.14 17.52 -5.58
N LYS A 110 -6.42 18.71 -6.13
CA LYS A 110 -7.68 19.45 -5.91
C LYS A 110 -8.94 18.64 -6.25
N PHE A 111 -8.91 17.88 -7.34
CA PHE A 111 -10.09 17.11 -7.80
C PHE A 111 -10.11 15.67 -7.28
N CYS A 112 -8.96 15.07 -6.98
CA CYS A 112 -8.88 13.68 -6.56
C CYS A 112 -8.86 13.46 -5.06
N GLU A 113 -8.50 14.45 -4.25
CA GLU A 113 -8.58 14.34 -2.79
C GLU A 113 -10.02 14.28 -2.26
N PRO A 114 -10.99 15.07 -2.77
CA PRO A 114 -12.32 15.10 -2.17
C PRO A 114 -13.17 13.85 -2.43
N SER A 115 -13.13 13.28 -3.64
CA SER A 115 -13.90 12.09 -3.99
C SER A 115 -13.38 11.35 -5.21
N PHE A 116 -13.66 10.04 -5.27
CA PHE A 116 -13.32 9.18 -6.40
C PHE A 116 -14.01 9.65 -7.69
N MET A 117 -15.29 10.01 -7.62
CA MET A 117 -16.04 10.46 -8.79
C MET A 117 -15.48 11.77 -9.35
N SER A 118 -15.18 12.75 -8.49
CA SER A 118 -14.56 14.01 -8.94
C SER A 118 -13.18 13.78 -9.54
N CYS A 119 -12.41 12.83 -9.00
CA CYS A 119 -11.14 12.40 -9.57
C CYS A 119 -11.33 11.87 -11.00
N VAL A 120 -12.20 10.88 -11.18
CA VAL A 120 -12.42 10.22 -12.47
C VAL A 120 -12.95 11.19 -13.51
N GLU A 121 -13.89 12.06 -13.16
CA GLU A 121 -14.40 13.11 -14.04
C GLU A 121 -13.27 14.04 -14.53
N TYR A 122 -12.44 14.53 -13.60
CA TYR A 122 -11.32 15.40 -13.94
C TYR A 122 -10.27 14.69 -14.80
N LEU A 123 -9.83 13.50 -14.39
CA LEU A 123 -8.82 12.73 -15.11
C LEU A 123 -9.30 12.39 -16.54
N ASN A 124 -10.54 11.93 -16.68
CA ASN A 124 -11.12 11.62 -17.99
C ASN A 124 -11.19 12.86 -18.89
N ARG A 125 -11.58 14.02 -18.34
CA ARG A 125 -11.63 15.27 -19.10
C ARG A 125 -10.26 15.67 -19.65
N GLN A 126 -9.20 15.52 -18.86
CA GLN A 126 -7.83 15.81 -19.31
C GLN A 126 -7.35 14.80 -20.35
N ILE A 127 -7.53 13.50 -20.09
CA ILE A 127 -7.07 12.42 -21.00
C ILE A 127 -7.72 12.53 -22.37
N LYS A 128 -8.99 12.92 -22.46
CA LYS A 128 -9.68 13.14 -23.76
C LYS A 128 -9.02 14.18 -24.65
N GLN A 129 -8.25 15.11 -24.08
CA GLN A 129 -7.52 16.15 -24.80
C GLN A 129 -6.11 15.70 -25.22
N THR A 130 -5.62 14.59 -24.68
CA THR A 130 -4.28 14.07 -24.99
C THR A 130 -4.24 13.39 -26.36
N GLY A 131 -3.04 13.30 -26.93
CA GLY A 131 -2.81 12.58 -28.18
C GLY A 131 -2.90 11.05 -28.01
N LEU A 132 -2.52 10.55 -26.83
CA LEU A 132 -2.53 9.12 -26.53
C LEU A 132 -3.93 8.65 -26.12
N LYS A 133 -4.63 7.95 -27.03
CA LYS A 133 -6.00 7.47 -26.81
C LYS A 133 -6.09 5.96 -26.89
N ARG A 134 -6.86 5.35 -25.98
CA ARG A 134 -7.13 3.91 -25.94
C ARG A 134 -7.73 3.40 -27.26
N LEU A 135 -8.71 4.13 -27.81
CA LEU A 135 -9.41 3.73 -29.04
C LEU A 135 -8.53 3.76 -30.30
N ASP A 136 -7.40 4.48 -30.25
CA ASP A 136 -6.45 4.57 -31.35
C ASP A 136 -5.31 3.54 -31.22
N ASP A 137 -5.31 2.75 -30.14
CA ASP A 137 -4.31 1.71 -29.92
C ASP A 137 -4.50 0.53 -30.86
N THR A 138 -3.43 0.13 -31.53
CA THR A 138 -3.44 -0.97 -32.49
C THR A 138 -3.96 -2.28 -31.91
N SER A 139 -3.62 -2.61 -30.66
CA SER A 139 -4.09 -3.84 -30.01
C SER A 139 -5.59 -3.82 -29.76
N ILE A 140 -6.15 -2.66 -29.41
CA ILE A 140 -7.59 -2.46 -29.22
C ILE A 140 -8.32 -2.54 -30.56
N VAL A 141 -7.82 -1.84 -31.59
CA VAL A 141 -8.42 -1.87 -32.93
C VAL A 141 -8.44 -3.29 -33.50
N ILE A 142 -7.34 -4.04 -33.37
CA ILE A 142 -7.27 -5.44 -33.81
C ILE A 142 -8.35 -6.29 -33.13
N GLN A 143 -8.53 -6.12 -31.82
CA GLN A 143 -9.53 -6.88 -31.05
C GLN A 143 -10.95 -6.49 -31.44
N GLU A 144 -11.27 -5.20 -31.53
CA GLU A 144 -12.62 -4.73 -31.88
C GLU A 144 -13.01 -5.16 -33.30
N GLN A 145 -12.07 -5.09 -34.25
CA GLN A 145 -12.32 -5.46 -35.64
C GLN A 145 -12.16 -6.96 -35.93
N GLN A 146 -11.74 -7.75 -34.93
CA GLN A 146 -11.43 -9.18 -35.07
C GLN A 146 -10.41 -9.45 -36.21
N TRP A 147 -9.42 -8.55 -36.35
CA TRP A 147 -8.40 -8.67 -37.39
C TRP A 147 -7.35 -9.72 -37.04
N ASN A 148 -6.78 -10.33 -38.08
CA ASN A 148 -5.63 -11.23 -37.98
C ASN A 148 -4.50 -10.75 -38.89
N TYR A 149 -3.26 -11.06 -38.53
CA TYR A 149 -2.08 -10.61 -39.27
C TYR A 149 -1.98 -11.18 -40.68
N ASN A 150 -2.53 -12.37 -40.91
CA ASN A 150 -2.40 -13.05 -42.20
C ASN A 150 -3.22 -12.34 -43.29
N GLU A 151 -4.40 -11.85 -42.94
CA GLU A 151 -5.36 -11.26 -43.89
C GLU A 151 -5.33 -9.73 -43.88
N HIS A 152 -4.96 -9.11 -42.75
CA HIS A 152 -5.11 -7.66 -42.54
C HIS A 152 -3.78 -6.93 -42.28
N SER A 153 -2.65 -7.52 -42.68
CA SER A 153 -1.31 -6.95 -42.43
C SER A 153 -1.19 -5.48 -42.88
N THR A 154 -1.75 -5.11 -44.03
CA THR A 154 -1.68 -3.74 -44.54
C THR A 154 -2.44 -2.73 -43.69
N GLN A 155 -3.63 -3.11 -43.20
CA GLN A 155 -4.49 -2.29 -42.36
C GLN A 155 -3.88 -2.16 -40.97
N ILE A 156 -3.38 -3.28 -40.41
CA ILE A 156 -2.72 -3.30 -39.10
C ILE A 156 -1.47 -2.41 -39.11
N ASN A 157 -0.64 -2.49 -40.16
CA ASN A 157 0.56 -1.65 -40.27
C ASN A 157 0.21 -0.16 -40.42
N ALA A 158 -0.89 0.17 -41.09
CA ALA A 158 -1.36 1.56 -41.18
C ALA A 158 -1.82 2.09 -39.81
N VAL A 159 -2.63 1.33 -39.07
CA VAL A 159 -3.07 1.68 -37.71
C VAL A 159 -1.88 1.80 -36.76
N GLU A 160 -0.92 0.87 -36.83
CA GLU A 160 0.30 0.93 -36.02
C GLU A 160 1.12 2.18 -36.32
N SER A 161 1.27 2.55 -37.60
CA SER A 161 1.96 3.77 -38.01
C SER A 161 1.29 5.01 -37.39
N ASP A 162 -0.04 5.06 -37.38
CA ASP A 162 -0.78 6.20 -36.83
C ASP A 162 -0.74 6.24 -35.30
N CYS A 163 -0.87 5.09 -34.63
CA CYS A 163 -0.71 5.00 -33.17
C CYS A 163 0.67 5.49 -32.72
N ARG A 164 1.75 5.08 -33.43
CA ARG A 164 3.12 5.51 -33.12
C ARG A 164 3.33 7.01 -33.29
N LYS A 165 2.75 7.61 -34.34
CA LYS A 165 2.78 9.08 -34.52
C LYS A 165 2.07 9.80 -33.37
N MET A 166 0.91 9.31 -32.94
CA MET A 166 0.18 9.91 -31.81
C MET A 166 0.97 9.80 -30.50
N TRP A 167 1.64 8.67 -30.28
CA TRP A 167 2.53 8.50 -29.13
C TRP A 167 3.71 9.49 -29.16
N GLU A 168 4.35 9.68 -30.31
CA GLU A 168 5.45 10.65 -30.46
C GLU A 168 4.97 12.10 -30.25
N ILE A 169 3.80 12.45 -30.76
CA ILE A 169 3.19 13.76 -30.51
C ILE A 169 2.90 13.97 -29.02
N ASP A 170 2.31 12.98 -28.35
CA ASP A 170 2.07 13.02 -26.91
C ASP A 170 3.38 13.12 -26.12
N ASP A 171 4.45 12.48 -26.58
CA ASP A 171 5.78 12.55 -25.93
C ASP A 171 6.44 13.91 -26.02
N VAL A 172 6.33 14.56 -27.18
CA VAL A 172 7.00 15.83 -27.49
C VAL A 172 6.17 17.04 -27.07
N ARG A 173 4.89 17.09 -27.49
CA ARG A 173 4.02 18.24 -27.22
C ARG A 173 3.39 18.16 -25.83
N ALA A 174 3.04 16.95 -25.40
CA ALA A 174 2.42 16.70 -24.11
C ALA A 174 1.13 17.50 -23.89
N ASP A 175 0.35 17.84 -24.94
CA ASP A 175 -0.95 18.49 -24.78
C ASP A 175 -1.89 17.62 -23.92
N PRO A 176 -2.71 18.19 -23.01
CA PRO A 176 -2.94 19.62 -22.75
C PRO A 176 -1.98 20.25 -21.72
N PHE A 177 -0.89 19.57 -21.36
CA PHE A 177 0.07 20.03 -20.36
C PHE A 177 1.03 21.07 -20.95
N GLN A 178 1.54 21.97 -20.10
CA GLN A 178 2.54 22.99 -20.42
C GLN A 178 3.89 22.39 -20.86
N GLY A 179 4.08 21.08 -20.68
CA GLY A 179 5.19 20.34 -21.27
C GLY A 179 5.39 18.95 -20.64
N PRO A 180 6.46 18.24 -21.07
CA PRO A 180 6.71 16.86 -20.64
C PRO A 180 6.91 16.68 -19.12
N ILE A 181 7.46 17.70 -18.44
CA ILE A 181 7.67 17.66 -16.97
C ILE A 181 6.33 17.78 -16.23
N GLU A 182 5.45 18.67 -16.66
CA GLU A 182 4.12 18.79 -16.05
C GLU A 182 3.28 17.54 -16.33
N ARG A 183 3.30 17.01 -17.56
CA ARG A 183 2.67 15.72 -17.90
C ARG A 183 3.16 14.60 -16.99
N TYR A 184 4.47 14.54 -16.75
CA TYR A 184 5.07 13.56 -15.84
C TYR A 184 4.53 13.72 -14.41
N GLN A 185 4.56 14.95 -13.88
CA GLN A 185 4.03 15.25 -12.54
C GLN A 185 2.54 14.92 -12.43
N TRP A 186 1.77 15.22 -13.47
CA TRP A 186 0.34 14.90 -13.57
C TRP A 186 0.11 13.40 -13.55
N ARG A 187 0.77 12.64 -14.44
CA ARG A 187 0.64 11.18 -14.54
C ARG A 187 1.01 10.48 -13.23
N THR A 188 2.13 10.87 -12.63
CA THR A 188 2.57 10.32 -11.34
C THR A 188 1.56 10.64 -10.23
N THR A 189 1.06 11.88 -10.15
CA THR A 189 0.04 12.25 -9.15
C THR A 189 -1.26 11.49 -9.37
N ALA A 190 -1.70 11.33 -10.62
CA ALA A 190 -2.89 10.57 -10.97
C ALA A 190 -2.73 9.09 -10.60
N SER A 191 -1.56 8.50 -10.87
CA SER A 191 -1.24 7.14 -10.45
C SER A 191 -1.23 6.97 -8.94
N TYR A 192 -0.76 7.96 -8.16
CA TYR A 192 -0.86 7.92 -6.69
C TYR A 192 -2.31 7.79 -6.24
N TYR A 193 -3.21 8.64 -6.74
CA TYR A 193 -4.62 8.62 -6.36
C TYR A 193 -5.35 7.38 -6.86
N MET A 194 -5.17 6.99 -8.12
CA MET A 194 -5.84 5.81 -8.66
C MET A 194 -5.34 4.51 -8.00
N CYS A 195 -4.05 4.45 -7.66
CA CYS A 195 -3.53 3.36 -6.85
C CYS A 195 -4.16 3.39 -5.45
N TRP A 196 -4.18 4.55 -4.78
CA TRP A 196 -4.79 4.68 -3.46
C TRP A 196 -6.26 4.29 -3.42
N TYR A 197 -7.07 4.69 -4.40
CA TYR A 197 -8.47 4.25 -4.53
C TYR A 197 -8.59 2.75 -4.75
N THR A 198 -7.69 2.18 -5.57
CA THR A 198 -7.60 0.73 -5.74
C THR A 198 -7.31 0.09 -4.38
N MET A 199 -6.33 0.60 -3.64
CA MET A 199 -5.93 0.06 -2.33
C MET A 199 -7.07 0.12 -1.30
N ASN A 200 -7.83 1.22 -1.28
CA ASN A 200 -9.01 1.37 -0.42
C ASN A 200 -10.20 0.50 -0.83
N GLY A 201 -10.12 -0.22 -1.96
CA GLY A 201 -11.17 -1.14 -2.38
C GLY A 201 -12.42 -0.42 -2.89
N VAL A 202 -12.25 0.66 -3.65
CA VAL A 202 -13.38 1.32 -4.32
C VAL A 202 -14.09 0.31 -5.25
N PRO A 203 -15.41 0.08 -5.09
CA PRO A 203 -16.13 -0.97 -5.82
C PRO A 203 -16.06 -0.86 -7.36
N ASP A 204 -16.05 0.36 -7.90
CA ASP A 204 -15.97 0.60 -9.34
C ASP A 204 -14.64 0.13 -9.96
N LEU A 205 -13.60 -0.07 -9.14
CA LEU A 205 -12.29 -0.58 -9.57
C LEU A 205 -12.17 -2.11 -9.42
N ILE A 206 -13.23 -2.81 -9.00
CA ILE A 206 -13.22 -4.27 -8.88
C ILE A 206 -12.94 -4.93 -10.24
N ARG A 207 -13.52 -4.42 -11.32
CA ARG A 207 -13.32 -4.89 -12.71
C ARG A 207 -13.37 -3.71 -13.65
N ILE A 208 -12.40 -3.59 -14.55
CA ILE A 208 -12.35 -2.52 -15.56
C ILE A 208 -13.17 -2.90 -16.82
N LYS A 209 -13.65 -4.15 -16.90
CA LYS A 209 -14.49 -4.67 -17.99
C LYS A 209 -13.81 -4.58 -19.35
N GLU A 210 -12.48 -4.60 -19.35
CA GLU A 210 -11.62 -4.65 -20.53
C GLU A 210 -10.33 -5.38 -20.15
N LYS A 211 -9.73 -6.09 -21.10
CA LYS A 211 -8.45 -6.75 -20.86
C LYS A 211 -7.35 -5.72 -20.66
N CYS A 212 -6.62 -5.87 -19.57
CA CYS A 212 -5.48 -5.03 -19.21
C CYS A 212 -4.12 -5.61 -19.64
N ASP A 213 -4.11 -6.69 -20.43
CA ASP A 213 -2.95 -7.51 -20.78
C ASP A 213 -2.11 -6.93 -21.93
N ASN A 214 -1.83 -5.64 -21.85
CA ASN A 214 -0.91 -4.93 -22.75
C ASN A 214 -0.08 -3.91 -21.94
N PHE A 215 0.89 -3.27 -22.60
CA PHE A 215 1.67 -2.20 -21.97
C PHE A 215 1.17 -0.80 -22.35
N ALA A 216 0.00 -0.69 -22.98
CA ALA A 216 -0.55 0.57 -23.53
C ALA A 216 0.51 1.35 -24.34
N ASN A 217 1.06 0.70 -25.37
CA ASN A 217 2.16 1.23 -26.17
C ASN A 217 2.03 0.83 -27.64
N CYS A 218 0.82 0.97 -28.20
CA CYS A 218 0.46 0.39 -29.49
C CYS A 218 0.74 -1.12 -29.51
N LEU A 219 1.00 -1.70 -30.68
CA LEU A 219 1.38 -3.10 -30.76
C LEU A 219 2.81 -3.31 -30.24
N ASP A 220 2.99 -4.14 -29.22
CA ASP A 220 4.32 -4.49 -28.75
C ASP A 220 5.03 -5.43 -29.76
N PRO A 221 6.28 -5.15 -30.17
CA PRO A 221 6.97 -5.96 -31.18
C PRO A 221 7.31 -7.38 -30.69
N ASN A 222 7.44 -7.59 -29.38
CA ASN A 222 7.79 -8.89 -28.80
C ASN A 222 6.54 -9.68 -28.38
N PHE A 223 5.50 -8.98 -27.92
CA PHE A 223 4.33 -9.61 -27.32
C PHE A 223 3.05 -9.50 -28.16
N GLY A 224 3.03 -8.64 -29.19
CA GLY A 224 1.88 -8.41 -30.04
C GLY A 224 0.71 -7.77 -29.28
N VAL A 225 -0.48 -8.34 -29.45
CA VAL A 225 -1.74 -7.81 -28.90
C VAL A 225 -1.86 -8.04 -27.39
N HIS A 226 -1.37 -9.18 -26.91
CA HIS A 226 -1.52 -9.61 -25.52
C HIS A 226 -0.17 -10.05 -24.96
N ASN A 227 0.27 -9.41 -23.87
CA ASN A 227 1.50 -9.79 -23.19
C ASN A 227 1.35 -11.03 -22.29
N LYS A 228 0.12 -11.49 -22.01
CA LYS A 228 -0.16 -12.68 -21.19
C LYS A 228 0.53 -12.63 -19.81
N ASP A 229 0.67 -11.43 -19.24
CA ASP A 229 1.20 -11.26 -17.88
C ASP A 229 0.19 -11.82 -16.87
N GLN A 230 0.63 -12.70 -15.97
CA GLN A 230 -0.27 -13.34 -15.00
C GLN A 230 -0.92 -12.35 -14.03
N ARG A 231 -0.34 -11.15 -13.85
CA ARG A 231 -0.89 -10.08 -13.03
C ARG A 231 -2.02 -9.32 -13.75
N ALA A 232 -2.10 -9.41 -15.08
CA ALA A 232 -3.05 -8.68 -15.91
C ALA A 232 -4.32 -9.53 -16.17
N ASN A 233 -5.14 -9.73 -15.14
CA ASN A 233 -6.32 -10.59 -15.21
C ASN A 233 -7.59 -9.91 -14.67
N ASP A 234 -8.49 -9.49 -15.55
CA ASP A 234 -9.75 -8.80 -15.19
C ASP A 234 -10.79 -9.75 -14.55
N ASN A 235 -10.58 -11.07 -14.61
CA ASN A 235 -11.49 -12.03 -14.00
C ASN A 235 -11.38 -12.03 -12.46
N LEU A 236 -10.23 -11.60 -11.94
CA LEU A 236 -9.96 -11.51 -10.52
C LEU A 236 -10.11 -10.07 -10.04
N PRO A 237 -10.69 -9.87 -8.84
CA PRO A 237 -11.05 -8.54 -8.37
C PRO A 237 -9.82 -7.66 -8.20
N TYR A 238 -9.87 -6.45 -8.75
CA TYR A 238 -8.85 -5.39 -8.69
C TYR A 238 -7.52 -5.67 -9.40
N LEU A 239 -7.28 -6.86 -9.95
CA LEU A 239 -5.97 -7.15 -10.56
C LEU A 239 -5.66 -6.24 -11.73
N CYS A 240 -6.62 -5.94 -12.61
CA CYS A 240 -6.39 -4.99 -13.68
C CYS A 240 -6.17 -3.56 -13.17
N ALA A 241 -6.85 -3.14 -12.10
CA ALA A 241 -6.63 -1.83 -11.48
C ALA A 241 -5.21 -1.75 -10.87
N LEU A 242 -4.79 -2.77 -10.12
CA LEU A 242 -3.43 -2.88 -9.59
C LEU A 242 -2.38 -2.90 -10.71
N TYR A 243 -2.63 -3.68 -11.78
CA TYR A 243 -1.76 -3.76 -12.94
C TYR A 243 -1.63 -2.44 -13.68
N SER A 244 -2.68 -1.60 -13.69
CA SER A 244 -2.69 -0.30 -14.37
C SER A 244 -2.11 0.83 -13.51
N PHE A 245 -2.44 0.87 -12.21
CA PHE A 245 -2.25 2.05 -11.37
C PHE A 245 -1.13 1.92 -10.33
N CYS A 246 -0.94 0.72 -9.77
CA CYS A 246 -0.02 0.52 -8.65
C CYS A 246 1.29 -0.13 -9.10
N PRO A 247 2.44 0.21 -8.49
CA PRO A 247 3.65 -0.60 -8.62
C PRO A 247 3.47 -1.96 -7.93
N ASP A 248 4.32 -2.91 -8.30
CA ASP A 248 4.43 -4.23 -7.69
C ASP A 248 5.78 -4.34 -6.97
N PRO A 249 5.85 -3.99 -5.68
CA PRO A 249 7.10 -4.03 -4.92
C PRO A 249 7.61 -5.46 -4.71
N CYS A 250 6.77 -6.48 -4.92
CA CYS A 250 7.13 -7.88 -4.81
C CYS A 250 7.73 -8.45 -6.10
N CYS A 251 7.51 -7.81 -7.25
CA CYS A 251 8.04 -8.27 -8.53
C CYS A 251 8.78 -7.18 -9.30
N PRO A 252 10.12 -7.25 -9.38
CA PRO A 252 10.94 -6.28 -10.11
C PRO A 252 10.95 -6.51 -11.63
N LEU A 253 10.07 -7.37 -12.16
CA LEU A 253 10.02 -7.69 -13.58
C LEU A 253 8.91 -6.92 -14.30
N LYS A 254 9.27 -6.29 -15.43
CA LYS A 254 8.34 -5.58 -16.31
C LYS A 254 7.25 -6.52 -16.82
N HIS A 255 7.63 -7.74 -17.18
CA HIS A 255 6.79 -8.76 -17.76
C HIS A 255 6.93 -10.04 -16.95
N LEU A 256 5.79 -10.69 -16.64
CA LEU A 256 5.78 -11.91 -15.82
C LEU A 256 4.99 -13.05 -16.46
N HIS A 257 5.68 -14.15 -16.77
CA HIS A 257 5.05 -15.44 -17.13
C HIS A 257 4.94 -16.44 -15.96
N ASN A 258 5.83 -16.35 -14.97
CA ASN A 258 5.87 -17.23 -13.79
C ASN A 258 6.34 -16.45 -12.56
N PHE A 259 5.55 -16.44 -11.49
CA PHE A 259 5.84 -15.77 -10.21
C PHE A 259 7.15 -16.20 -9.54
N GLU A 260 7.63 -17.42 -9.77
CA GLU A 260 8.91 -17.88 -9.22
C GLU A 260 10.09 -17.00 -9.66
N LEU A 261 10.02 -16.42 -10.86
CA LEU A 261 11.04 -15.49 -11.37
C LEU A 261 11.09 -14.19 -10.56
N CYS A 262 9.96 -13.74 -10.01
CA CYS A 262 9.94 -12.61 -9.07
C CYS A 262 10.57 -13.02 -7.74
N TRP A 263 10.21 -14.21 -7.24
CA TRP A 263 10.62 -14.65 -5.91
C TRP A 263 12.12 -14.88 -5.78
N GLU A 264 12.74 -15.42 -6.83
CA GLU A 264 14.18 -15.67 -6.89
C GLU A 264 15.00 -14.44 -7.36
N ASN A 265 14.36 -13.30 -7.59
CA ASN A 265 15.08 -12.08 -7.95
C ASN A 265 15.74 -11.45 -6.70
N PRO A 266 17.02 -11.04 -6.74
CA PRO A 266 17.69 -10.38 -5.62
C PRO A 266 17.03 -9.09 -5.14
N GLU A 267 16.27 -8.41 -5.98
CA GLU A 267 15.54 -7.19 -5.62
C GLU A 267 14.19 -7.46 -4.93
N ASN A 268 13.76 -8.72 -4.83
CA ASN A 268 12.58 -9.09 -4.05
C ASN A 268 12.82 -8.76 -2.57
N PRO A 269 11.93 -8.01 -1.89
CA PRO A 269 12.05 -7.73 -0.46
C PRO A 269 12.26 -8.97 0.41
N CYS A 270 11.72 -10.11 0.02
CA CYS A 270 11.83 -11.35 0.79
C CYS A 270 13.14 -12.12 0.54
N PHE A 271 14.05 -11.66 -0.33
CA PHE A 271 15.18 -12.46 -0.82
C PHE A 271 16.29 -12.70 0.22
N LEU A 272 16.72 -11.65 0.94
CA LEU A 272 17.97 -11.65 1.71
C LEU A 272 17.95 -12.62 2.91
N TYR A 273 16.81 -12.72 3.59
CA TYR A 273 16.68 -13.47 4.85
C TYR A 273 15.87 -14.76 4.71
N ASN A 274 15.43 -15.11 3.50
CA ASN A 274 14.72 -16.36 3.25
C ASN A 274 15.48 -17.25 2.26
N PRO A 275 15.53 -18.57 2.51
CA PRO A 275 16.06 -19.53 1.55
C PRO A 275 15.15 -19.60 0.32
N ALA A 276 15.68 -20.13 -0.79
CA ALA A 276 14.91 -20.40 -1.99
C ALA A 276 13.65 -21.23 -1.66
N GLY A 277 12.54 -20.92 -2.33
CA GLY A 277 11.23 -21.52 -2.04
C GLY A 277 10.45 -20.93 -0.85
N HIS A 278 11.06 -20.09 -0.01
CA HIS A 278 10.37 -19.34 1.07
C HIS A 278 10.34 -17.82 0.78
N ARG A 279 10.55 -17.44 -0.48
CA ARG A 279 10.65 -16.03 -0.91
C ARG A 279 9.34 -15.48 -1.46
N GLN A 280 8.23 -16.19 -1.23
CA GLN A 280 6.92 -15.74 -1.66
C GLN A 280 6.61 -14.39 -1.03
N CYS A 281 6.45 -13.39 -1.89
CA CYS A 281 6.11 -12.02 -1.53
C CYS A 281 4.68 -11.75 -1.98
N SER A 282 3.90 -11.10 -1.12
CA SER A 282 2.58 -10.61 -1.45
C SER A 282 2.33 -9.22 -0.84
N VAL A 283 1.49 -8.43 -1.50
CA VAL A 283 1.02 -7.14 -0.98
C VAL A 283 -0.44 -7.28 -0.63
N ASN A 284 -0.78 -7.13 0.66
CA ASN A 284 -2.17 -7.11 1.09
C ASN A 284 -2.72 -5.69 0.98
N ARG A 285 -3.82 -5.58 0.24
CA ARG A 285 -4.43 -4.30 -0.07
C ARG A 285 -4.95 -3.54 1.15
N SER A 286 -5.63 -4.24 2.07
CA SER A 286 -6.21 -3.64 3.27
C SER A 286 -5.17 -3.13 4.27
N GLN A 287 -3.92 -3.57 4.14
CA GLN A 287 -2.80 -3.14 4.98
C GLN A 287 -1.97 -2.01 4.36
N ASN A 288 -2.35 -1.54 3.16
CA ASN A 288 -1.58 -0.57 2.36
C ASN A 288 -2.49 0.55 1.83
N THR A 289 -3.30 1.15 2.71
CA THR A 289 -4.30 2.17 2.37
C THR A 289 -3.87 3.60 2.68
N ASP A 290 -2.74 3.81 3.35
CA ASP A 290 -2.22 5.15 3.66
C ASP A 290 -1.63 5.81 2.41
N PHE A 291 -2.17 6.98 2.06
CA PHE A 291 -1.76 7.70 0.85
C PHE A 291 -0.29 8.15 0.89
N ARG A 292 0.19 8.57 2.06
CA ARG A 292 1.58 9.05 2.21
C ARG A 292 2.56 7.92 2.04
N ASP A 293 2.28 6.75 2.58
CA ASP A 293 3.13 5.57 2.44
C ASP A 293 3.19 5.07 1.00
N ILE A 294 2.07 5.11 0.26
CA ILE A 294 2.04 4.85 -1.19
C ILE A 294 2.97 5.81 -1.94
N VAL A 295 2.84 7.12 -1.72
CA VAL A 295 3.69 8.14 -2.36
C VAL A 295 5.18 7.94 -2.04
N LEU A 296 5.50 7.51 -0.82
CA LEU A 296 6.86 7.29 -0.35
C LEU A 296 7.42 5.90 -0.65
N ASN A 297 6.69 5.04 -1.37
CA ASN A 297 7.04 3.63 -1.62
C ASN A 297 7.27 2.81 -0.34
N ARG A 298 6.49 3.06 0.71
CA ARG A 298 6.54 2.34 1.99
C ARG A 298 5.48 1.26 2.02
N TRP A 299 5.73 0.19 1.28
CA TRP A 299 4.80 -0.92 1.14
C TRP A 299 4.93 -1.92 2.29
N ASN A 300 3.81 -2.22 2.94
CA ASN A 300 3.69 -3.35 3.85
C ASN A 300 3.54 -4.65 3.05
N VAL A 301 4.67 -5.28 2.74
CA VAL A 301 4.73 -6.58 2.07
C VAL A 301 4.62 -7.70 3.11
N THR A 302 4.07 -8.85 2.72
CA THR A 302 4.06 -10.08 3.52
C THR A 302 4.98 -11.10 2.87
N CYS A 303 5.96 -11.59 3.65
CA CYS A 303 6.84 -12.69 3.27
C CYS A 303 6.57 -13.91 4.15
N GLN A 304 6.79 -15.10 3.61
CA GLN A 304 6.83 -16.32 4.42
C GLN A 304 8.18 -16.42 5.14
N CYS A 305 8.17 -16.57 6.46
CA CYS A 305 9.38 -16.82 7.23
C CYS A 305 9.76 -18.31 7.22
N SER A 306 11.06 -18.60 7.11
CA SER A 306 11.57 -19.99 7.08
C SER A 306 11.50 -20.71 8.43
N HIS A 307 11.45 -19.96 9.54
CA HIS A 307 11.44 -20.49 10.90
C HIS A 307 10.09 -20.25 11.57
N SER A 308 9.56 -21.26 12.26
CA SER A 308 8.38 -21.12 13.12
C SER A 308 8.67 -20.20 14.31
N GLY A 309 7.65 -19.49 14.79
CA GLY A 309 7.80 -18.52 15.89
C GLY A 309 8.36 -17.17 15.43
N TYR A 310 8.50 -16.95 14.12
CA TYR A 310 8.89 -15.66 13.54
C TYR A 310 7.79 -15.14 12.62
N GLU A 311 7.61 -13.83 12.62
CA GLU A 311 6.70 -13.11 11.72
C GLU A 311 7.44 -12.08 10.88
N TRP A 312 6.95 -11.82 9.67
CA TRP A 312 7.55 -10.84 8.79
C TRP A 312 7.23 -9.42 9.25
N ASN A 313 8.27 -8.59 9.42
CA ASN A 313 8.11 -7.18 9.69
C ASN A 313 8.59 -6.33 8.49
N SER A 314 7.64 -5.75 7.76
CA SER A 314 7.92 -4.94 6.57
C SER A 314 8.74 -3.68 6.83
N LYS A 315 8.66 -3.10 8.03
CA LYS A 315 9.46 -1.93 8.41
C LYS A 315 10.95 -2.27 8.53
N TYR A 316 11.26 -3.46 9.06
CA TYR A 316 12.64 -3.94 9.20
C TYR A 316 13.11 -4.74 7.98
N GLY A 317 12.19 -5.16 7.11
CA GLY A 317 12.50 -5.98 5.95
C GLY A 317 13.06 -7.36 6.32
N MET A 318 12.64 -7.90 7.47
CA MET A 318 13.13 -9.18 7.98
C MET A 318 12.08 -9.87 8.85
N CYS A 319 12.26 -11.18 9.03
CA CYS A 319 11.51 -11.96 9.99
C CYS A 319 12.00 -11.64 11.41
N VAL A 320 11.08 -11.25 12.28
CA VAL A 320 11.33 -10.95 13.69
C VAL A 320 10.66 -11.98 14.56
N ASP A 321 11.25 -12.22 15.73
CA ASP A 321 10.71 -13.12 16.74
C ASP A 321 9.30 -12.67 17.17
N ILE A 322 8.37 -13.61 17.25
CA ILE A 322 7.03 -13.36 17.79
C ILE A 322 7.15 -13.38 19.31
N ASP A 323 6.89 -12.25 19.97
CA ASP A 323 6.82 -12.24 21.42
C ASP A 323 5.44 -12.74 21.88
N GLU A 324 5.34 -14.06 22.12
CA GLU A 324 4.08 -14.67 22.55
C GLU A 324 3.64 -14.22 23.94
N CYS A 325 4.60 -13.73 24.75
CA CYS A 325 4.35 -13.18 26.08
C CYS A 325 3.68 -11.80 26.00
N LEU A 326 4.17 -10.91 25.14
CA LEU A 326 3.56 -9.60 24.91
C LEU A 326 2.22 -9.72 24.16
N SER A 327 2.12 -10.69 23.25
CA SER A 327 0.92 -10.90 22.44
C SER A 327 -0.17 -11.71 23.16
N ALA A 328 0.13 -12.24 24.36
CA ALA A 328 -0.77 -13.07 25.17
C ALA A 328 -1.34 -14.31 24.43
N ILE A 329 -0.59 -14.85 23.46
CA ILE A 329 -0.94 -16.06 22.70
C ILE A 329 -0.30 -17.34 23.26
N HIS A 330 0.44 -17.21 24.36
CA HIS A 330 1.04 -18.33 25.08
C HIS A 330 0.01 -19.18 25.83
N ASN A 331 0.34 -20.44 26.10
CA ASN A 331 -0.49 -21.38 26.86
C ASN A 331 -0.10 -21.54 28.35
N CYS A 332 0.75 -20.65 28.88
CA CYS A 332 1.15 -20.69 30.29
C CYS A 332 -0.02 -20.53 31.25
N ASN A 333 0.02 -21.26 32.37
CA ASN A 333 -0.95 -21.11 33.45
C ASN A 333 -0.80 -19.75 34.13
N THR A 334 -1.75 -18.85 33.94
CA THR A 334 -1.67 -17.47 34.44
C THR A 334 -1.56 -17.37 35.96
N GLU A 335 -2.08 -18.35 36.72
CA GLU A 335 -2.03 -18.36 38.19
C GLU A 335 -0.69 -18.85 38.74
N ARG A 336 -0.04 -19.81 38.07
CA ARG A 336 1.14 -20.52 38.61
C ARG A 336 2.42 -20.28 37.83
N GLU A 337 2.31 -19.80 36.61
CA GLU A 337 3.40 -19.62 35.66
C GLU A 337 3.48 -18.18 35.14
N ALA A 338 4.69 -17.78 34.78
CA ALA A 338 5.03 -16.55 34.10
C ALA A 338 5.62 -16.90 32.74
N CYS A 339 5.18 -16.19 31.69
CA CYS A 339 5.70 -16.35 30.35
C CYS A 339 7.08 -15.69 30.24
N VAL A 340 8.03 -16.37 29.58
CA VAL A 340 9.35 -15.85 29.22
C VAL A 340 9.55 -16.06 27.73
N ASN A 341 9.68 -14.95 26.99
CA ASN A 341 9.92 -14.98 25.55
C ASN A 341 11.35 -15.47 25.24
N LEU A 342 11.50 -16.29 24.20
CA LEU A 342 12.77 -16.80 23.70
C LEU A 342 12.79 -16.72 22.16
N PRO A 343 13.96 -16.71 21.51
CA PRO A 343 14.00 -16.70 20.04
C PRO A 343 13.31 -17.93 19.43
N GLY A 344 12.23 -17.70 18.69
CA GLY A 344 11.38 -18.66 17.99
C GLY A 344 10.38 -19.41 18.86
N THR A 345 10.28 -19.11 20.15
CA THR A 345 9.41 -19.83 21.09
C THR A 345 9.24 -19.10 22.42
N PHE A 346 8.31 -19.52 23.25
CA PHE A 346 8.23 -19.09 24.65
C PHE A 346 8.38 -20.27 25.60
N ARG A 347 8.67 -19.98 26.86
CA ARG A 347 8.56 -20.96 27.94
C ARG A 347 7.79 -20.41 29.13
N CYS A 348 7.11 -21.31 29.82
CA CYS A 348 6.40 -21.02 31.05
C CYS A 348 7.32 -21.34 32.23
N ALA A 349 7.64 -20.33 33.04
CA ALA A 349 8.44 -20.48 34.25
C ALA A 349 7.54 -20.39 35.49
N CYS A 350 7.75 -21.22 36.50
CA CYS A 350 6.98 -21.13 37.73
C CYS A 350 7.13 -19.77 38.39
N ARG A 351 6.00 -19.18 38.81
CA ARG A 351 5.98 -17.94 39.59
C ARG A 351 6.66 -18.15 40.94
N TRP A 352 7.08 -17.04 41.54
CA TRP A 352 7.57 -17.05 42.92
C TRP A 352 6.53 -17.69 43.83
N GLY A 353 6.96 -18.64 44.65
CA GLY A 353 6.04 -19.44 45.45
C GLY A 353 5.83 -20.87 44.94
N PHE A 354 6.24 -21.18 43.71
CA PHE A 354 6.02 -22.49 43.07
C PHE A 354 7.32 -23.13 42.57
N ILE A 355 7.35 -24.46 42.47
CA ILE A 355 8.46 -25.27 41.98
C ILE A 355 7.95 -26.18 40.85
N TRP A 356 8.78 -26.41 39.83
CA TRP A 356 8.46 -27.29 38.72
C TRP A 356 8.47 -28.76 39.14
N ASN A 357 7.32 -29.44 39.00
CA ASN A 357 7.22 -30.88 39.19
C ASN A 357 7.40 -31.61 37.85
N VAL A 358 8.48 -32.37 37.70
CA VAL A 358 8.85 -33.07 36.45
C VAL A 358 7.85 -34.17 36.07
N ALA A 359 7.23 -34.85 37.06
CA ALA A 359 6.31 -35.95 36.80
C ALA A 359 4.97 -35.46 36.25
N ASN A 360 4.43 -34.39 36.85
CA ASN A 360 3.13 -33.84 36.49
C ASN A 360 3.20 -32.72 35.44
N LYS A 361 4.41 -32.22 35.13
CA LYS A 361 4.64 -31.05 34.27
C LYS A 361 3.82 -29.82 34.67
N ILE A 362 3.71 -29.59 35.98
CA ILE A 362 2.92 -28.50 36.59
C ILE A 362 3.77 -27.81 37.65
N CYS A 363 3.57 -26.50 37.82
CA CYS A 363 4.10 -25.74 38.95
C CYS A 363 3.28 -25.99 40.23
N GLU A 364 3.91 -26.54 41.25
CA GLU A 364 3.31 -26.83 42.56
C GLU A 364 3.85 -25.86 43.62
N PRO A 365 3.06 -25.48 44.64
CA PRO A 365 3.53 -24.60 45.71
C PRO A 365 4.81 -25.13 46.37
N SER A 366 5.78 -24.26 46.59
CA SER A 366 7.03 -24.60 47.24
C SER A 366 6.78 -25.01 48.70
N PRO A 367 7.22 -26.20 49.13
CA PRO A 367 7.15 -26.62 50.53
C PRO A 367 7.90 -25.65 51.46
N SER A 368 8.90 -24.94 50.94
CA SER A 368 9.68 -23.96 51.69
C SER A 368 8.86 -22.73 52.09
N LEU A 369 7.85 -22.34 51.30
CA LEU A 369 6.94 -21.25 51.72
C LEU A 369 6.00 -21.66 52.84
N GLU A 370 5.63 -22.94 52.94
CA GLU A 370 4.86 -23.43 54.10
C GLU A 370 5.70 -23.28 55.38
N ILE A 371 6.99 -23.60 55.32
CA ILE A 371 7.92 -23.46 56.45
C ILE A 371 8.07 -21.98 56.84
N ILE A 372 8.20 -21.07 55.89
CA ILE A 372 8.29 -19.62 56.16
C ILE A 372 6.98 -19.09 56.76
N LYS A 373 5.81 -19.51 56.23
CA LYS A 373 4.50 -19.15 56.81
C LYS A 373 4.37 -19.69 58.24
N LEU A 374 4.81 -20.92 58.51
CA LEU A 374 4.79 -21.52 59.84
C LEU A 374 5.78 -20.83 60.81
N HIS A 375 6.93 -20.37 60.31
CA HIS A 375 7.87 -19.56 61.09
C HIS A 375 7.31 -18.18 61.40
N ASN A 376 6.69 -17.49 60.43
CA ASN A 376 6.01 -16.22 60.66
C ASN A 376 4.82 -16.39 61.62
N VAL A 377 4.06 -17.48 61.55
CA VAL A 377 2.98 -17.77 62.51
C VAL A 377 3.55 -18.09 63.90
N LYS A 378 4.69 -18.78 64.00
CA LYS A 378 5.40 -18.94 65.28
C LYS A 378 5.95 -17.61 65.79
N GLU A 379 6.48 -16.74 64.94
CA GLU A 379 6.95 -15.40 65.31
C GLU A 379 5.79 -14.47 65.69
N GLU A 380 4.65 -14.51 65.00
CA GLU A 380 3.43 -13.78 65.34
C GLU A 380 2.83 -14.30 66.65
N ASN A 381 2.79 -15.61 66.87
CA ASN A 381 2.40 -16.20 68.15
C ASN A 381 3.41 -15.86 69.28
N LEU A 382 4.71 -15.80 68.97
CA LEU A 382 5.75 -15.31 69.90
C LEU A 382 5.67 -13.79 70.13
N LEU A 383 5.18 -13.01 69.16
CA LEU A 383 4.89 -11.57 69.29
C LEU A 383 3.58 -11.32 70.02
N GLN A 384 2.62 -12.24 69.95
CA GLN A 384 1.35 -12.17 70.66
C GLN A 384 1.52 -12.53 72.15
N GLU A 385 2.48 -13.41 72.48
CA GLU A 385 2.99 -13.60 73.86
C GLU A 385 3.96 -12.50 74.32
N ARG A 386 4.44 -11.63 73.42
CA ARG A 386 5.24 -10.44 73.76
C ARG A 386 4.57 -9.14 73.31
N LYS A 387 3.30 -8.92 73.65
CA LYS A 387 2.79 -7.55 73.79
C LYS A 387 3.34 -6.91 75.07
N ALA A 388 4.64 -6.59 75.05
CA ALA A 388 5.21 -5.57 75.91
C ALA A 388 6.41 -4.92 75.21
N THR A 389 6.17 -3.72 74.68
CA THR A 389 7.09 -2.74 74.07
C THR A 389 7.49 -2.95 72.60
N SER A 390 7.03 -2.02 71.77
CA SER A 390 7.36 -1.89 70.35
C SER A 390 8.88 -1.87 70.12
N ILE A 391 9.33 -2.57 69.07
CA ILE A 391 10.72 -2.57 68.59
C ILE A 391 11.16 -1.13 68.25
N VAL A 392 10.23 -0.27 67.81
CA VAL A 392 10.47 1.16 67.58
C VAL A 392 10.81 1.89 68.88
N ARG A 393 10.17 1.58 70.02
CA ARG A 393 10.48 2.16 71.35
C ARG A 393 11.81 1.64 71.93
N ARG A 394 12.19 0.39 71.61
CA ARG A 394 13.50 -0.18 71.99
C ARG A 394 14.66 0.36 71.14
N LEU A 395 14.44 0.63 69.85
CA LEU A 395 15.40 1.27 68.95
C LEU A 395 15.52 2.78 69.22
N PHE A 396 14.41 3.48 69.52
CA PHE A 396 14.44 4.89 69.95
C PHE A 396 15.22 5.09 71.25
N ASN A 397 15.01 4.24 72.26
CA ASN A 397 15.74 4.37 73.54
C ASN A 397 17.22 3.95 73.44
N LYS A 398 17.59 3.07 72.48
CA LYS A 398 18.99 2.71 72.23
C LYS A 398 19.75 3.74 71.41
N MET A 399 19.08 4.55 70.58
CA MET A 399 19.70 5.66 69.86
C MET A 399 19.92 6.92 70.72
N PHE A 400 19.21 7.10 71.84
CA PHE A 400 19.24 8.35 72.63
C PHE A 400 19.92 8.28 74.01
N LEU A 401 20.50 7.15 74.42
CA LEU A 401 21.18 7.03 75.73
C LEU A 401 22.64 6.58 75.71
N SER A 402 23.28 6.48 74.54
CA SER A 402 24.75 6.47 74.49
C SER A 402 25.27 7.12 73.21
N ASN A 403 25.43 8.44 73.21
CA ASN A 403 26.73 9.02 73.52
C ASN A 403 26.64 10.53 73.25
N THR A 404 26.93 11.29 74.29
CA THR A 404 27.50 12.63 74.18
C THR A 404 28.71 12.57 73.24
N GLY A 405 28.68 13.31 72.14
CA GLY A 405 29.89 13.62 71.37
C GLY A 405 29.82 13.36 69.86
N ASN A 406 29.26 14.34 69.15
CA ASN A 406 29.89 15.01 68.00
C ASN A 406 30.08 14.30 66.63
N TRP A 407 29.29 14.84 65.66
CA TRP A 407 29.50 15.04 64.21
C TRP A 407 29.62 13.84 63.27
N ILE A 408 28.52 13.49 62.57
CA ILE A 408 28.53 13.14 61.12
C ILE A 408 27.22 13.63 60.43
N THR A 409 27.40 14.68 59.63
CA THR A 409 26.68 15.26 58.46
C THR A 409 25.27 14.79 58.02
N GLY A 410 24.30 15.72 58.04
CA GLY A 410 23.43 16.22 56.95
C GLY A 410 22.65 15.31 55.96
N SER A 411 23.13 14.12 55.60
CA SER A 411 22.60 13.41 54.41
C SER A 411 21.64 12.26 54.71
N VAL A 412 21.45 11.91 55.98
CA VAL A 412 20.57 10.78 56.39
C VAL A 412 19.16 11.23 56.75
N LEU A 413 18.94 12.53 57.01
CA LEU A 413 17.64 13.07 57.41
C LEU A 413 16.64 13.18 56.23
N VAL A 414 17.13 13.25 54.99
CA VAL A 414 16.29 13.48 53.80
C VAL A 414 15.66 12.19 53.27
N LEU A 415 16.28 11.02 53.49
CA LEU A 415 15.76 9.73 53.01
C LEU A 415 14.63 9.15 53.87
N VAL A 416 14.46 9.65 55.11
CA VAL A 416 13.43 9.13 56.03
C VAL A 416 12.08 9.82 55.82
N ILE A 417 12.05 11.04 55.27
CA ILE A 417 10.79 11.78 55.05
C ILE A 417 10.09 11.33 53.75
N SER A 418 10.82 10.89 52.73
CA SER A 418 10.25 10.50 51.43
C SER A 418 9.50 9.16 51.43
N VAL A 419 9.78 8.27 52.40
CA VAL A 419 9.09 6.97 52.50
C VAL A 419 7.76 7.05 53.27
N LEU A 420 7.49 8.17 53.96
CA LEU A 420 6.27 8.36 54.75
C LEU A 420 5.17 9.20 54.06
N ILE A 421 5.37 9.67 52.83
CA ILE A 421 4.39 10.51 52.08
C ILE A 421 3.71 9.74 50.92
N SER A 422 3.97 8.45 50.72
CA SER A 422 3.38 7.68 49.60
C SER A 422 2.53 6.47 50.01
N ASN A 423 1.80 6.59 51.12
CA ASN A 423 0.66 5.72 51.43
C ASN A 423 -0.62 6.53 51.51
#